data_AF-A0A357Z2Q0-F1
#
_entry.id   AF-A0A357Z2Q0-F1
#
_cell.length_a   1.000
_cell.length_b   1.000
_cell.length_c   1.000
_cell.angle_alpha   90.00
_cell.angle_beta   90.00
_cell.angle_gamma   90.00
#
_symmetry.space_group_name_H-M   'P 1'
#
loop_
_entity.id
_entity.type
_entity.pdbx_description
1 polymer ?
#
loop_
_entity_poly.entity_id
_entity_poly.type
_entity_poly.pdbx_seq_one_letter_code
_entity_poly.pdbx_strand_id
1 'polypeptide(L)'
;TDFFSGYSARTVASKYPNVAANYFAGKAMDVRIIKIEGSVELAPLLGLADAIVDLVETGTTLRENGLQVIETLCGVSARFIVGASSLKFRRQEIEALASRLERAAQA
;
A
#
# COMPACT_ATOMS: atom_id res chain seq x y z
N THR A 1 -19.20 11.51 -1.12
CA THR A 1 -19.80 10.64 -2.16
C THR A 1 -19.44 9.22 -1.81
N ASP A 2 -20.37 8.26 -1.89
CA ASP A 2 -20.03 6.86 -1.67
C ASP A 2 -19.26 6.33 -2.89
N PHE A 3 -17.95 6.13 -2.72
CA PHE A 3 -17.05 5.68 -3.79
C PHE A 3 -17.44 4.31 -4.35
N PHE A 4 -17.98 3.44 -3.49
CA PHE A 4 -18.32 2.05 -3.83
C PHE A 4 -19.70 1.91 -4.46
N SER A 5 -20.47 2.99 -4.55
CA SER A 5 -21.78 3.01 -5.19
C SER A 5 -21.74 3.53 -6.63
N GLY A 6 -22.77 3.14 -7.38
CA GLY A 6 -23.04 3.62 -8.73
C GLY A 6 -22.41 2.76 -9.84
N TYR A 7 -22.72 3.12 -11.08
CA TYR A 7 -22.30 2.39 -12.29
C TYR A 7 -21.17 3.07 -13.06
N SER A 8 -20.63 4.18 -12.53
CA SER A 8 -19.53 4.91 -13.18
C SER A 8 -18.22 4.15 -13.02
N ALA A 9 -17.51 3.93 -14.13
CA ALA A 9 -16.15 3.41 -14.09
C ALA A 9 -15.25 4.35 -13.26
N ARG A 10 -14.66 3.82 -12.18
CA ARG A 10 -13.78 4.58 -11.28
C ARG A 10 -12.34 4.50 -11.75
N THR A 11 -11.62 5.60 -11.61
CA THR A 11 -10.17 5.67 -11.80
C THR A 11 -9.48 5.76 -10.45
N VAL A 12 -8.53 4.86 -10.21
CA VAL A 12 -7.75 4.81 -8.98
C VAL A 12 -6.28 5.03 -9.29
N ALA A 13 -5.66 6.00 -8.63
CA ALA A 13 -4.23 6.23 -8.70
C ALA A 13 -3.47 5.50 -7.58
N SER A 14 -2.34 4.89 -7.91
CA SER A 14 -1.53 4.19 -6.89
C SER A 14 -0.06 4.04 -7.29
N LYS A 15 0.82 4.07 -6.29
CA LYS A 15 2.20 3.53 -6.40
C LYS A 15 2.22 2.00 -6.43
N TYR A 16 1.14 1.36 -5.98
CA TYR A 16 1.00 -0.08 -5.77
C TYR A 16 -0.11 -0.67 -6.65
N PRO A 17 0.02 -0.63 -8.00
CA PRO A 17 -1.06 -1.00 -8.91
C PRO A 17 -1.56 -2.43 -8.71
N ASN A 18 -0.68 -3.38 -8.40
CA ASN A 18 -1.06 -4.77 -8.13
C ASN A 18 -1.86 -4.92 -6.83
N VAL A 19 -1.53 -4.14 -5.80
CA VAL A 19 -2.26 -4.14 -4.52
C VAL A 19 -3.66 -3.56 -4.73
N ALA A 20 -3.76 -2.44 -5.44
CA ALA A 20 -5.03 -1.83 -5.80
C ALA A 20 -5.88 -2.79 -6.65
N ALA A 21 -5.30 -3.40 -7.70
CA ALA A 21 -6.00 -4.34 -8.58
C ALA A 21 -6.59 -5.51 -7.81
N ASN A 22 -5.78 -6.16 -6.97
CA ASN A 22 -6.24 -7.30 -6.18
C ASN A 22 -7.34 -6.91 -5.20
N TYR A 23 -7.25 -5.72 -4.59
CA TYR A 23 -8.25 -5.23 -3.66
C TYR A 23 -9.61 -5.01 -4.34
N PHE A 24 -9.64 -4.31 -5.49
CA PHE A 24 -10.89 -4.06 -6.21
C PHE A 24 -11.46 -5.31 -6.90
N ALA A 25 -10.59 -6.20 -7.39
CA ALA A 25 -11.02 -7.51 -7.88
C ALA A 25 -11.72 -8.33 -6.78
N GLY A 26 -11.20 -8.29 -5.54
CA GLY A 26 -11.83 -8.92 -4.37
C GLY A 26 -13.21 -8.36 -4.01
N LYS A 27 -13.52 -7.13 -4.45
CA LYS A 27 -14.84 -6.49 -4.30
C LYS A 27 -15.72 -6.62 -5.55
N ALA A 28 -15.29 -7.39 -6.56
CA ALA A 28 -15.96 -7.48 -7.85
C ALA A 28 -16.20 -6.11 -8.53
N MET A 29 -15.27 -5.17 -8.34
CA MET A 29 -15.31 -3.84 -8.95
C MET A 29 -14.29 -3.74 -10.07
N ASP A 30 -14.76 -3.43 -11.28
CA ASP A 30 -13.89 -3.07 -12.39
C ASP A 30 -13.49 -1.59 -12.28
N VAL A 31 -12.20 -1.33 -12.14
CA VAL A 31 -11.64 0.02 -11.96
C VAL A 31 -10.44 0.22 -12.88
N ARG A 32 -10.30 1.44 -13.41
CA ARG A 32 -9.12 1.86 -14.16
C ARG A 32 -8.01 2.22 -13.18
N ILE A 33 -6.90 1.50 -13.22
CA ILE A 33 -5.75 1.77 -12.34
C ILE A 33 -4.69 2.55 -13.11
N ILE A 34 -4.29 3.70 -12.56
CA ILE A 34 -3.17 4.49 -13.06
C ILE A 34 -2.00 4.41 -12.09
N LYS A 35 -0.84 3.97 -12.60
CA LYS A 35 0.40 3.94 -11.82
C LYS A 35 0.95 5.36 -11.68
N ILE A 36 1.30 5.76 -10.47
CA ILE A 36 1.96 7.04 -10.18
C ILE A 36 3.22 6.77 -9.35
N GLU A 37 4.34 7.41 -9.69
CA GLU A 37 5.63 7.20 -9.01
C GLU A 37 5.83 8.13 -7.78
N GLY A 38 5.12 9.27 -7.72
CA GLY A 38 5.24 10.24 -6.62
C GLY A 38 4.03 11.17 -6.52
N SER A 39 3.83 11.78 -5.35
CA SER A 39 2.73 12.72 -5.07
C SER A 39 1.36 12.21 -5.51
N VAL A 40 0.96 11.05 -5.00
CA VAL A 40 -0.29 10.37 -5.38
C VAL A 40 -1.51 11.25 -5.03
N GLU A 41 -1.37 12.08 -4.00
CA GLU A 41 -2.36 13.04 -3.51
C GLU A 41 -2.74 14.09 -4.55
N LEU A 42 -1.88 14.35 -5.55
CA LEU A 42 -2.17 15.28 -6.64
C LEU A 42 -3.14 14.69 -7.67
N ALA A 43 -3.26 13.37 -7.78
CA ALA A 43 -4.08 12.76 -8.82
C ALA A 43 -5.57 13.13 -8.69
N PRO A 44 -6.19 13.08 -7.50
CA PRO A 44 -7.54 13.61 -7.31
C PRO A 44 -7.63 15.13 -7.50
N LEU A 45 -6.63 15.87 -7.01
CA LEU A 45 -6.62 17.34 -7.09
C LEU A 45 -6.63 17.84 -8.54
N LEU A 46 -5.95 17.12 -9.44
CA LEU A 46 -5.88 17.43 -10.87
C LEU A 46 -7.00 16.75 -11.69
N GLY A 47 -7.93 16.04 -11.06
CA GLY A 47 -9.01 15.33 -11.74
C GLY A 47 -8.55 14.10 -12.55
N LEU A 48 -7.36 13.57 -12.26
CA LEU A 48 -6.82 12.39 -12.95
C LEU A 48 -7.37 11.07 -12.38
N ALA A 49 -7.78 11.07 -11.10
CA ALA A 49 -8.34 9.90 -10.43
C ALA A 49 -9.48 10.28 -9.48
N ASP A 50 -10.43 9.35 -9.31
CA ASP A 50 -11.53 9.47 -8.35
C ASP A 50 -11.08 9.17 -6.92
N ALA A 51 -10.07 8.31 -6.76
CA ALA A 51 -9.50 7.94 -5.48
C ALA A 51 -8.03 7.52 -5.61
N ILE A 52 -7.38 7.37 -4.47
CA ILE A 52 -6.00 6.89 -4.37
C ILE A 52 -5.90 5.63 -3.51
N VAL A 53 -4.91 4.81 -3.82
CA VAL A 53 -4.41 3.76 -2.92
C VAL A 53 -2.95 4.08 -2.64
N ASP A 54 -2.64 4.50 -1.41
CA ASP A 54 -1.27 4.77 -0.97
C ASP A 54 -1.06 4.30 0.47
N LEU A 55 0.20 4.17 0.87
CA LEU A 55 0.60 3.87 2.24
C LEU A 55 0.48 5.12 3.09
N VAL A 56 -0.21 5.02 4.23
CA VAL A 56 -0.38 6.13 5.18
C VAL A 56 -0.22 5.66 6.62
N GLU A 57 0.25 6.57 7.47
CA GLU A 57 0.44 6.31 8.91
C GLU A 57 -0.69 6.96 9.73
N THR A 58 -0.56 8.24 10.08
CA THR A 58 -1.56 8.98 10.89
C THR A 58 -2.68 9.62 10.07
N GLY A 59 -2.54 9.61 8.74
CA GLY A 59 -3.44 10.27 7.80
C GLY A 59 -3.39 11.80 7.82
N THR A 60 -2.47 12.42 8.57
CA THR A 60 -2.34 13.89 8.63
C THR A 60 -2.05 14.49 7.26
N THR A 61 -1.09 13.93 6.52
CA THR A 61 -0.74 14.40 5.16
C THR A 61 -1.91 14.30 4.18
N LEU A 62 -2.78 13.28 4.31
CA LEU A 62 -3.98 13.19 3.48
C LEU A 62 -4.93 14.36 3.76
N ARG A 63 -5.19 14.65 5.04
CA ARG A 63 -6.10 15.74 5.43
C ARG A 63 -5.60 17.11 4.96
N GLU A 64 -4.29 17.34 5.03
CA GLU A 64 -3.66 18.57 4.53
C GLU A 64 -3.87 18.77 3.02
N ASN A 65 -4.05 17.67 2.27
CA ASN A 65 -4.35 17.68 0.84
C ASN A 65 -5.86 17.56 0.54
N GLY A 66 -6.73 17.72 1.54
CA GLY A 66 -8.19 17.62 1.37
C GLY A 66 -8.69 16.20 1.13
N LEU A 67 -7.89 15.19 1.43
CA LEU A 67 -8.24 13.78 1.29
C LEU A 67 -8.71 13.19 2.62
N GLN A 68 -9.57 12.18 2.52
CA GLN A 68 -10.05 11.40 3.66
C GLN A 68 -9.83 9.91 3.41
N VAL A 69 -9.53 9.16 4.47
CA VAL A 69 -9.43 7.70 4.40
C VAL A 69 -10.84 7.14 4.25
N ILE A 70 -11.08 6.41 3.15
CA ILE A 70 -12.37 5.77 2.85
C ILE A 70 -12.42 4.36 3.48
N GLU A 71 -11.37 3.57 3.28
CA GLU A 71 -11.26 2.20 3.77
C GLU A 71 -9.79 1.83 3.94
N THR A 72 -9.47 1.00 4.93
CA THR A 72 -8.13 0.45 5.12
C THR A 72 -8.01 -0.88 4.39
N LEU A 73 -7.09 -0.98 3.44
CA LEU A 73 -6.90 -2.18 2.62
C LEU A 73 -6.23 -3.32 3.40
N CYS A 74 -5.11 -3.03 4.08
CA CYS A 74 -4.38 -3.99 4.88
C CYS A 74 -3.42 -3.29 5.86
N GLY A 75 -3.02 -4.01 6.91
CA GLY A 75 -1.90 -3.61 7.75
C GLY A 75 -0.58 -3.96 7.08
N VAL A 76 0.42 -3.08 7.26
CA VAL A 76 1.78 -3.33 6.77
C VAL A 76 2.77 -3.43 7.92
N SER A 77 3.86 -4.15 7.71
CA SER A 77 4.96 -4.23 8.66
C SER A 77 6.29 -4.36 7.90
N ALA A 78 7.38 -3.90 8.50
CA ALA A 78 8.71 -4.25 8.03
C ALA A 78 8.93 -5.77 8.18
N ARG A 79 9.70 -6.37 7.26
CA ARG A 79 10.01 -7.80 7.24
C ARG A 79 11.50 -8.01 6.96
N PHE A 80 12.13 -8.95 7.66
CA PHE A 80 13.48 -9.41 7.35
C PHE A 80 13.41 -10.55 6.33
N ILE A 81 13.92 -10.31 5.12
CA ILE A 81 13.84 -11.24 3.99
C ILE A 81 15.24 -11.73 3.65
N VAL A 82 15.39 -13.04 3.46
CA VAL A 82 16.68 -13.70 3.21
C VAL A 82 16.60 -14.56 1.95
N GLY A 83 17.58 -14.42 1.06
CA GLY A 83 17.71 -15.29 -0.11
C GLY A 83 18.08 -16.73 0.28
N ALA A 84 17.48 -17.72 -0.39
CA ALA A 84 17.67 -19.14 -0.06
C ALA A 84 19.14 -19.58 -0.08
N SER A 85 19.93 -19.10 -1.05
CA SER A 85 21.38 -19.40 -1.13
C SER A 85 22.14 -18.82 0.07
N SER A 86 21.86 -17.58 0.46
CA SER A 86 22.50 -16.95 1.63
C SER A 86 22.16 -17.71 2.90
N LEU A 87 20.90 -18.13 3.07
CA LEU A 87 20.48 -18.94 4.22
C LEU A 87 21.21 -20.29 4.28
N LYS A 88 21.52 -20.88 3.12
CA LYS A 88 22.27 -22.15 3.06
C LYS A 88 23.73 -21.98 3.49
N PHE A 89 24.41 -20.92 3.02
CA PHE A 89 25.85 -20.75 3.23
C PHE A 89 26.20 -19.94 4.49
N ARG A 90 25.30 -19.10 5.00
CA ARG A 90 25.53 -18.18 6.14
C ARG A 90 24.47 -18.31 7.23
N ARG A 91 23.94 -19.52 7.41
CA ARG A 91 22.82 -19.80 8.32
C ARG A 91 23.01 -19.19 9.70
N GLN A 92 24.14 -19.47 10.34
CA GLN A 92 24.39 -19.06 11.72
C GLN A 92 24.40 -17.54 11.88
N GLU A 93 25.06 -16.80 10.98
CA GLU A 93 25.10 -15.34 10.98
C GLU A 93 23.70 -14.75 10.79
N ILE A 94 22.93 -15.32 9.88
CA ILE A 94 21.58 -14.88 9.53
C ILE A 94 20.62 -15.11 10.69
N GLU A 95 20.62 -16.30 11.30
CA GLU A 95 19.77 -16.64 12.45
C GLU A 95 20.13 -15.78 13.67
N ALA A 96 21.42 -15.51 13.88
CA ALA A 96 21.87 -14.60 14.93
C ALA A 96 21.36 -13.17 14.72
N LEU A 97 21.40 -12.65 13.47
CA LEU A 97 20.86 -11.34 13.15
C LEU A 97 19.34 -11.31 13.29
N ALA A 98 18.62 -12.32 12.78
CA ALA A 98 17.17 -12.44 12.92
C ALA A 98 16.75 -12.39 14.39
N SER A 99 17.43 -13.16 15.25
CA SER A 99 17.18 -13.18 16.70
C SER A 99 17.39 -11.80 17.36
N ARG A 100 18.38 -11.02 16.88
CA ARG A 100 18.63 -9.66 17.39
C ARG A 100 17.53 -8.69 16.94
N LEU A 101 17.08 -8.79 15.68
CA LEU A 101 16.00 -7.97 15.13
C LEU A 101 14.66 -8.28 15.82
N GLU A 102 14.36 -9.56 16.08
CA GLU A 102 13.15 -9.96 16.79
C GLU A 102 13.09 -9.37 18.20
N ARG A 103 14.20 -9.44 18.96
CA ARG A 103 14.27 -8.83 20.29
C ARG A 103 14.09 -7.31 20.24
N ALA A 104 14.69 -6.64 19.25
CA ALA A 104 14.57 -5.19 19.09
C ALA A 104 13.16 -4.75 18.66
N ALA A 105 12.44 -5.59 17.92
CA ALA A 105 11.08 -5.29 17.46
C ALA A 105 10.00 -5.54 18.54
N GLN A 106 10.34 -6.29 19.61
CA GLN A 106 9.45 -6.56 20.74
C GLN A 106 9.64 -5.59 21.92
N ALA A 107 10.71 -4.79 21.91
CA ALA A 107 11.02 -3.77 22.91
C ALA A 107 10.35 -2.43 22.54
#